data_AF-A0A9E7A7Y6-F1
#
_entry.id   AF-A0A9E7A7Y6-F1
#
_cell.length_a   1.000
_cell.length_b   1.000
_cell.length_c   1.000
_cell.angle_alpha   90.00
_cell.angle_beta   90.00
_cell.angle_gamma   90.00
#
_symmetry.space_group_name_H-M   'P 1'
#
loop_
_entity.id
_entity.type
_entity.pdbx_description
1 polymer ?
#
loop_
_entity_poly.entity_id
_entity_poly.type
_entity_poly.pdbx_seq_one_letter_code
_entity_poly.pdbx_strand_id
1 'polypeptide(L)'
;MRIFPTLLAPLALLFLTGCEGLEPLVAAPVMDNAECRQEAQRAPERNAARQSNFENQSQVRRLLSEERDAERRLYDACLRRLGLPTPGGVEAIRRN
;
A
#
# COMPACT_ATOMS: atom_id res chain seq x y z
N MET A 1 -59.65 15.08 -3.83
CA MET A 1 -58.40 14.88 -3.07
C MET A 1 -57.32 14.45 -4.04
N ARG A 2 -56.34 15.31 -4.34
CA ARG A 2 -55.22 15.03 -5.26
C ARG A 2 -53.98 14.81 -4.40
N ILE A 3 -53.43 13.60 -4.45
CA ILE A 3 -52.26 13.19 -3.66
C ILE A 3 -51.02 13.53 -4.49
N PHE A 4 -50.17 14.41 -3.96
CA PHE A 4 -48.93 14.89 -4.58
C PHE A 4 -47.88 13.77 -4.63
N PRO A 5 -47.35 13.37 -5.82
CA PRO A 5 -46.34 12.32 -5.95
C PRO A 5 -44.90 12.87 -6.00
N THR A 6 -44.65 14.09 -5.54
CA THR A 6 -43.40 14.82 -5.80
C THR A 6 -42.33 14.70 -4.70
N LEU A 7 -42.62 14.04 -3.57
CA LEU A 7 -41.69 13.93 -2.44
C LEU A 7 -40.80 12.66 -2.43
N LEU A 8 -40.97 11.76 -3.41
CA LEU A 8 -40.19 10.51 -3.50
C LEU A 8 -38.91 10.62 -4.34
N ALA A 9 -38.73 11.74 -5.06
CA ALA A 9 -37.55 11.95 -5.92
C ALA A 9 -36.21 12.17 -5.18
N PRO A 10 -36.11 12.84 -4.01
CA PRO A 10 -34.80 13.15 -3.42
C PRO A 10 -34.17 11.96 -2.69
N LEU A 11 -34.97 10.94 -2.31
CA LEU A 11 -34.45 9.76 -1.60
C LEU A 11 -33.67 8.81 -2.52
N ALA A 12 -33.99 8.79 -3.82
CA ALA A 12 -33.31 7.95 -4.80
C ALA A 12 -31.89 8.45 -5.13
N LEU A 13 -31.60 9.74 -4.95
CA LEU A 13 -30.28 10.35 -5.22
C LEU A 13 -29.24 10.06 -4.13
N LEU A 14 -29.66 9.67 -2.92
CA LEU A 14 -28.74 9.35 -1.82
C LEU A 14 -28.05 7.97 -1.96
N PHE A 15 -28.55 7.09 -2.83
CA PHE A 15 -27.97 5.76 -3.02
C PHE A 15 -26.84 5.71 -4.06
N LEU A 16 -26.58 6.79 -4.79
CA LEU A 16 -25.59 6.83 -5.88
C LEU A 16 -24.19 7.32 -5.48
N THR A 17 -23.96 7.71 -4.22
CA THR A 17 -22.68 8.29 -3.76
C THR A 17 -21.70 7.29 -3.13
N GLY A 18 -21.98 5.99 -3.18
CA GLY A 18 -21.25 4.97 -2.42
C GLY A 18 -20.09 4.25 -3.14
N CYS A 19 -19.50 4.82 -4.20
CA CYS A 19 -18.45 4.14 -4.99
C CYS A 19 -17.08 4.85 -4.92
N GLU A 20 -16.71 5.39 -3.77
CA GLU A 20 -15.34 5.85 -3.51
C GLU A 20 -14.68 4.90 -2.51
N GLY A 21 -13.64 4.17 -2.94
CA GLY A 21 -12.76 3.47 -1.99
C GLY A 21 -12.41 2.01 -2.28
N LEU A 22 -12.67 1.48 -3.48
CA LEU A 22 -11.99 0.24 -3.89
C LEU A 22 -10.57 0.58 -4.36
N GLU A 23 -9.65 0.78 -3.40
CA GLU A 23 -8.23 0.69 -3.70
C GLU A 23 -7.93 -0.77 -4.07
N PRO A 24 -7.35 -1.04 -5.25
CA PRO A 24 -6.97 -2.40 -5.61
C PRO A 24 -5.93 -2.90 -4.60
N LEU A 25 -6.22 -4.02 -3.92
CA LEU A 25 -5.20 -4.74 -3.16
C LEU A 25 -4.16 -5.28 -4.14
N VAL A 26 -3.09 -4.51 -4.33
CA VAL A 26 -1.89 -5.02 -5.02
C VAL A 26 -1.24 -6.00 -4.06
N ALA A 27 -1.27 -7.29 -4.40
CA ALA A 27 -0.55 -8.31 -3.66
C ALA A 27 0.93 -7.91 -3.59
N ALA A 28 1.51 -7.93 -2.39
CA ALA A 28 2.94 -7.75 -2.23
C ALA A 28 3.66 -8.85 -3.04
N PRO A 29 4.70 -8.52 -3.82
CA PRO A 29 5.41 -9.51 -4.60
C PRO A 29 6.07 -10.52 -3.66
N VAL A 30 6.16 -11.75 -4.13
CA VAL A 30 6.89 -12.79 -3.41
C VAL A 30 8.39 -12.50 -3.53
N MET A 31 9.08 -12.41 -2.39
CA MET A 31 10.51 -12.14 -2.34
C MET A 31 11.34 -13.41 -2.59
N ASP A 32 11.22 -14.05 -3.75
CA ASP A 32 11.74 -15.41 -3.99
C ASP A 32 13.26 -15.62 -3.74
N ASN A 33 14.09 -14.60 -3.93
CA ASN A 33 15.54 -14.72 -3.70
C ASN A 33 15.87 -14.70 -2.19
N ALA A 34 16.36 -15.83 -1.65
CA ALA A 34 16.65 -15.98 -0.23
C ALA A 34 17.77 -15.06 0.29
N GLU A 35 18.80 -14.81 -0.52
CA GLU A 35 19.94 -13.95 -0.16
C GLU A 35 19.49 -12.49 -0.02
N CYS A 36 18.80 -11.97 -1.03
CA CYS A 36 18.27 -10.60 -1.01
C CYS A 36 17.20 -10.41 0.07
N ARG A 37 16.43 -11.46 0.37
CA ARG A 37 15.45 -11.44 1.47
C ARG A 37 16.16 -11.32 2.83
N GLN A 38 17.24 -12.07 3.06
CA GLN A 38 18.02 -11.95 4.29
C GLN A 38 18.69 -10.58 4.42
N GLU A 39 19.19 -10.02 3.33
CA GLU A 39 19.78 -8.68 3.34
C GLU A 39 18.74 -7.62 3.71
N ALA A 40 17.57 -7.64 3.06
CA ALA A 40 16.47 -6.74 3.35
C ALA A 40 15.96 -6.87 4.80
N GLN A 41 15.93 -8.09 5.36
CA GLN A 41 15.50 -8.33 6.74
C GLN A 41 16.48 -7.82 7.81
N ARG A 42 17.78 -7.72 7.49
CA ARG A 42 18.82 -7.23 8.41
C ARG A 42 18.89 -5.70 8.45
N ALA A 43 18.06 -5.01 7.69
CA ALA A 43 18.07 -3.56 7.63
C ALA A 43 17.74 -2.92 8.99
N PRO A 44 18.50 -1.90 9.43
CA PRO A 44 18.23 -1.19 10.69
C PRO A 44 16.86 -0.52 10.70
N GLU A 45 16.29 -0.24 9.53
CA GLU A 45 15.00 0.43 9.31
C GLU A 45 13.80 -0.39 9.87
N ARG A 46 13.92 -1.71 10.08
CA ARG A 46 12.84 -2.58 10.64
C ARG A 46 12.60 -2.43 12.15
N ASN A 47 13.31 -1.52 12.82
CA ASN A 47 13.17 -1.28 14.26
C ASN A 47 12.42 0.02 14.59
N ALA A 48 11.91 0.74 13.58
CA ALA A 48 11.24 2.01 13.77
C ALA A 48 9.87 1.85 14.46
N ALA A 49 9.10 0.84 14.07
CA ALA A 49 7.79 0.55 14.67
C ALA A 49 7.93 0.06 16.12
N ARG A 50 9.03 -0.62 16.47
CA ARG A 50 9.28 -1.10 17.85
C ARG A 50 9.50 0.02 18.85
N GLN A 51 9.93 1.20 18.38
CA GLN A 51 10.18 2.38 19.20
C GLN A 51 8.97 3.32 19.25
N SER A 52 7.86 2.95 18.61
CA SER A 52 6.66 3.80 18.52
C SER A 52 5.79 3.71 19.78
N ASN A 53 4.99 4.74 20.01
CA ASN A 53 3.97 4.68 21.06
C ASN A 53 2.83 3.78 20.58
N PHE A 54 2.70 2.60 21.18
CA PHE A 54 1.68 1.61 20.84
C PHE A 54 0.23 2.09 21.07
N GLU A 55 0.02 3.14 21.86
CA GLU A 55 -1.29 3.77 22.06
C GLU A 55 -1.73 4.57 20.83
N ASN A 56 -0.77 5.00 19.99
CA ASN A 56 -1.05 5.71 18.74
C ASN A 56 -1.10 4.74 17.54
N GLN A 57 -2.22 4.02 17.42
CA GLN A 57 -2.44 3.02 16.37
C GLN A 57 -2.27 3.56 14.93
N SER A 58 -2.54 4.84 14.67
CA SER A 58 -2.33 5.43 13.33
C SER A 58 -0.84 5.58 13.03
N GLN A 59 -0.04 6.02 14.00
CA GLN A 59 1.41 6.08 13.88
C GLN A 59 2.01 4.69 13.72
N VAL A 60 1.57 3.70 14.50
CA VAL A 60 2.03 2.31 14.37
C VAL A 60 1.76 1.78 12.95
N ARG A 61 0.55 1.97 12.43
CA ARG A 61 0.20 1.54 11.06
C ARG A 61 1.08 2.22 10.00
N ARG A 62 1.35 3.52 10.15
CA ARG A 62 2.22 4.26 9.22
C ARG A 62 3.64 3.71 9.24
N LEU A 63 4.21 3.51 10.42
CA LEU A 63 5.56 2.98 10.58
C LEU A 63 5.69 1.54 10.02
N LEU A 64 4.69 0.68 10.26
CA LEU A 64 4.65 -0.66 9.65
C LEU A 64 4.53 -0.64 8.13
N SER A 65 3.91 0.40 7.55
CA SER A 65 3.92 0.61 6.09
C SER A 65 5.31 1.01 5.60
N GLU A 66 5.91 2.00 6.26
CA GLU A 66 7.25 2.50 5.94
C GLU A 66 8.31 1.39 6.02
N GLU A 67 8.23 0.52 7.04
CA GLU A 67 9.10 -0.66 7.20
C GLU A 67 8.95 -1.66 6.04
N ARG A 68 7.73 -1.92 5.58
CA ARG A 68 7.48 -2.82 4.45
C ARG A 68 7.99 -2.23 3.13
N ASP A 69 7.82 -0.93 2.92
CA ASP A 69 8.34 -0.25 1.74
C ASP A 69 9.87 -0.23 1.74
N ALA A 70 10.50 -0.01 2.90
CA ALA A 70 11.94 -0.10 3.08
C ALA A 70 12.48 -1.50 2.76
N GLU A 71 11.86 -2.55 3.31
CA GLU A 71 12.23 -3.94 3.05
C GLU A 71 12.18 -4.24 1.55
N ARG A 72 11.14 -3.76 0.86
CA ARG A 72 11.02 -3.96 -0.59
C ARG A 72 12.07 -3.21 -1.39
N ARG A 73 12.35 -1.94 -1.07
CA ARG A 73 13.40 -1.16 -1.75
C ARG A 73 14.77 -1.83 -1.64
N LEU A 74 15.08 -2.38 -0.47
CA LEU A 74 16.35 -3.05 -0.22
C LEU A 74 16.45 -4.39 -0.94
N TYR A 75 15.35 -5.15 -0.97
CA TYR A 75 15.26 -6.37 -1.78
C TYR A 75 15.49 -6.07 -3.27
N ASP A 76 14.80 -5.07 -3.82
CA ASP A 76 14.95 -4.67 -5.23
C ASP A 76 16.35 -4.10 -5.54
N ALA A 77 16.99 -3.44 -4.57
CA ALA A 77 18.37 -2.98 -4.70
C ALA A 77 19.37 -4.14 -4.73
N CYS A 78 19.14 -5.18 -3.91
CA CYS A 78 19.95 -6.41 -3.96
C CYS A 78 19.80 -7.13 -5.29
N LEU A 79 18.56 -7.34 -5.77
CA LEU A 79 18.32 -7.96 -7.07
C LEU A 79 19.02 -7.21 -8.20
N ARG A 80 18.92 -5.88 -8.21
CA ARG A 80 19.61 -5.03 -9.21
C ARG A 80 21.13 -5.18 -9.16
N ARG A 81 21.73 -5.26 -7.97
CA ARG A 81 23.19 -5.48 -7.82
C ARG A 81 23.62 -6.85 -8.34
N LEU A 82 22.77 -7.87 -8.18
CA LEU A 82 23.00 -9.23 -8.68
C LEU A 82 22.65 -9.40 -10.17
N GLY A 83 22.16 -8.36 -10.84
CA GLY A 83 21.70 -8.44 -12.22
C GLY A 83 20.43 -9.28 -12.40
N LEU A 84 19.68 -9.51 -11.32
CA LEU A 84 18.45 -10.28 -11.32
C LEU A 84 17.24 -9.40 -11.66
N PRO A 85 16.19 -9.96 -12.30
CA PRO A 85 14.97 -9.21 -12.61
C PRO A 85 14.24 -8.83 -11.32
N THR A 86 13.75 -7.58 -11.26
CA THR A 86 12.92 -7.12 -10.14
C THR A 86 11.44 -7.37 -10.43
N PRO A 87 10.67 -7.94 -9.49
CA PRO A 87 9.26 -8.20 -9.69
C PRO A 87 8.43 -6.90 -9.60
N GLY A 88 7.62 -6.63 -10.64
CA GLY A 88 6.64 -5.52 -10.65
C GLY A 88 7.01 -4.28 -11.48
N GLY A 89 7.98 -4.39 -12.40
CA GLY A 89 8.40 -3.26 -13.23
C GLY A 89 7.41 -2.90 -14.35
N VAL A 90 6.54 -1.91 -14.11
CA VAL A 90 6.48 -0.80 -15.07
C VAL A 90 7.58 0.16 -14.64
N GLU A 91 8.67 0.23 -15.41
CA GLU A 91 9.70 1.25 -15.17
C GLU A 91 9.05 2.63 -15.06
N ALA A 92 9.44 3.42 -14.06
CA ALA A 92 9.03 4.81 -13.99
C ALA A 92 9.56 5.53 -15.23
N ILE A 93 8.68 5.97 -16.13
CA ILE A 93 9.05 6.79 -17.29
C ILE A 93 9.72 8.05 -16.75
N ARG A 94 11.05 8.17 -16.91
CA ARG A 94 11.72 9.46 -16.72
C ARG A 94 11.26 10.37 -17.85
N ARG A 95 10.42 11.37 -17.55
CA ARG A 95 10.21 12.49 -18.47
C ARG A 95 11.49 13.30 -18.50
N ASN A 96 12.12 13.34 -19.67
CA ASN A 96 13.23 14.24 -19.98
C ASN A 96 12.69 15.63 -20.31
#